data_AF-A0A817X644-F1
#
_entry.id   AF-A0A817X644-F1
#
_cell.length_a   1.000
_cell.length_b   1.000
_cell.length_c   1.000
_cell.angle_alpha   90.00
_cell.angle_beta   90.00
_cell.angle_gamma   90.00
#
_symmetry.space_group_name_H-M   'P 1'
#
loop_
_entity.id
_entity.type
_entity.pdbx_description
1 polymer ?
#
loop_
_entity_poly.entity_id
_entity_poly.type
_entity_poly.pdbx_seq_one_letter_code
_entity_poly.pdbx_strand_id
1 'polypeptide(L)'
;MAGETAICSTLLELHVTVANIEDCLYILDGRFDQLRILYVTFYGIFPDFGSIEHKKKMLPNLRIFSLYCKRQIDDFDESIVPLLRRMLNLEELDLNIVVQCYEKFISGDTLMKDIMIYMPQLYKLTFNICSIINHGDQAIFPLNEDIEKTFKSFSNNQIITCIDHFQEEGFSQCHIYSYPYKLKVYNNITNNFLGGLFTSVTQVSLYDERPFEHEFFRRIQKSFPFMKELTINNRKAQNNKQLMKLNNDNQIMSIIEYRYLTRLNIINTHDDYVELFLFDTKISLPNNLHLCADYQSLKRVTYDFTRDITRNHSSKFAALYFSTSHKIDEHIKNCFPHTFIRCFSDFVLSK
;
A
#
# COMPACT_ATOMS: atom_id res chain seq x y z
N MET A 1 -0.65 50.65 -16.96
CA MET A 1 -0.86 50.77 -15.49
C MET A 1 -2.10 49.98 -15.13
N ALA A 2 -1.97 49.14 -14.09
CA ALA A 2 -2.98 48.30 -13.43
C ALA A 2 -3.55 47.12 -14.26
N GLY A 3 -3.47 45.86 -13.82
CA GLY A 3 -2.99 45.34 -12.55
C GLY A 3 -2.60 43.88 -12.64
N GLU A 4 -1.40 43.57 -12.14
CA GLU A 4 -1.05 42.26 -11.64
C GLU A 4 -1.94 41.98 -10.44
N THR A 5 -2.91 41.08 -10.60
CA THR A 5 -3.58 40.45 -9.46
C THR A 5 -2.58 39.55 -8.76
N ALA A 6 -1.84 40.12 -7.82
CA ALA A 6 -1.11 39.39 -6.79
C ALA A 6 -2.13 38.62 -5.95
N ILE A 7 -2.36 37.35 -6.28
CA ILE A 7 -3.04 36.41 -5.39
C ILE A 7 -2.01 36.05 -4.31
N CYS A 8 -1.91 36.90 -3.30
CA CYS A 8 -1.16 36.60 -2.08
C CYS A 8 -1.96 35.55 -1.31
N SER A 9 -1.76 34.27 -1.62
CA SER A 9 -2.40 33.20 -0.86
C SER A 9 -1.63 32.99 0.45
N THR A 10 -2.33 33.14 1.58
CA THR A 10 -1.80 32.89 2.94
C THR A 10 -1.82 31.40 3.30
N LEU A 11 -1.78 30.52 2.31
CA LEU A 11 -1.92 29.09 2.53
C LEU A 11 -0.60 28.54 3.10
N LEU A 12 -0.63 28.14 4.37
CA LEU A 12 0.53 27.59 5.08
C LEU A 12 0.66 26.07 4.92
N GLU A 13 -0.46 25.39 4.68
CA GLU A 13 -0.55 23.92 4.59
C GLU A 13 -1.39 23.50 3.39
N LEU A 14 -0.91 22.52 2.62
CA LEU A 14 -1.59 22.00 1.45
C LEU A 14 -1.52 20.47 1.39
N HIS A 15 -2.66 19.84 1.10
CA HIS A 15 -2.77 18.42 0.81
C HIS A 15 -3.17 18.25 -0.65
N VAL A 16 -2.36 17.56 -1.44
CA VAL A 16 -2.61 17.36 -2.88
C VAL A 16 -2.57 15.88 -3.22
N THR A 17 -3.48 15.47 -4.10
CA THR A 17 -3.43 14.17 -4.76
C THR A 17 -3.16 14.42 -6.24
N VAL A 18 -2.05 13.91 -6.77
CA VAL A 18 -1.59 14.19 -8.14
C VAL A 18 -1.35 12.92 -8.93
N ALA A 19 -1.64 12.96 -10.23
CA ALA A 19 -1.34 11.88 -11.15
C ALA A 19 0.13 11.91 -11.59
N ASN A 20 0.70 13.10 -11.79
CA ASN A 20 2.10 13.31 -12.14
C ASN A 20 2.80 14.17 -11.06
N ILE A 21 4.07 13.90 -10.77
CA ILE A 21 4.88 14.72 -9.86
C ILE A 21 5.16 16.12 -10.44
N GLU A 22 5.17 16.25 -11.77
CA GLU A 22 5.25 17.54 -12.45
C GLU A 22 4.05 18.43 -12.13
N ASP A 23 2.86 17.85 -11.93
CA ASP A 23 1.67 18.59 -11.51
C ASP A 23 1.89 19.22 -10.13
N CYS A 24 2.55 18.48 -9.23
CA CYS A 24 2.94 19.00 -7.92
C CYS A 24 3.89 20.20 -8.08
N LEU A 25 4.89 20.10 -8.94
CA LEU A 25 5.82 21.19 -9.22
C LEU A 25 5.12 22.40 -9.84
N TYR A 26 4.16 22.18 -10.75
CA TYR A 26 3.38 23.25 -11.36
C TYR A 26 2.47 23.97 -10.36
N ILE A 27 1.88 23.24 -9.42
CA ILE A 27 1.11 23.81 -8.30
C ILE A 27 2.00 24.72 -7.44
N LEU A 28 3.26 24.32 -7.24
CA LEU A 28 4.22 25.03 -6.39
C LEU A 28 4.96 26.18 -7.11
N ASP A 29 4.79 26.36 -8.43
CA ASP A 29 5.55 27.31 -9.24
C ASP A 29 5.10 28.79 -9.10
N GLY A 30 4.85 29.26 -7.87
CA GLY A 30 4.65 30.69 -7.55
C GLY A 30 3.26 31.12 -7.10
N ARG A 31 2.36 30.19 -6.75
CA ARG A 31 1.06 30.56 -6.15
C ARG A 31 1.06 30.53 -4.62
N PHE A 32 2.08 29.94 -4.01
CA PHE A 32 2.09 29.59 -2.59
C PHE A 32 3.45 29.88 -1.94
N ASP A 33 3.96 31.10 -2.10
CA ASP A 33 5.26 31.47 -1.54
C ASP A 33 5.29 31.39 0.00
N GLN A 34 4.14 31.37 0.68
CA GLN A 34 4.06 31.21 2.14
C GLN A 34 3.93 29.74 2.59
N LEU A 35 3.83 28.78 1.67
CA LEU A 35 3.60 27.38 2.01
C LEU A 35 4.75 26.83 2.84
N ARG A 36 4.43 26.28 4.01
CA ARG A 36 5.39 25.66 4.92
C ARG A 36 5.22 24.15 5.01
N ILE A 37 4.01 23.65 4.76
CA ILE A 37 3.66 22.25 4.94
C ILE A 37 3.01 21.73 3.66
N LEU A 38 3.52 20.63 3.12
CA LEU A 38 2.99 20.03 1.91
C LEU A 38 2.90 18.51 2.05
N TYR A 39 1.70 17.98 1.84
CA TYR A 39 1.42 16.55 1.78
C TYR A 39 1.02 16.16 0.36
N VAL A 40 1.75 15.22 -0.23
CA VAL A 40 1.53 14.76 -1.61
C VAL A 40 1.20 13.28 -1.61
N THR A 41 0.05 12.95 -2.20
CA THR A 41 -0.30 11.57 -2.57
C THR A 41 -0.22 11.40 -4.08
N PHE A 42 0.67 10.53 -4.53
CA PHE A 42 0.89 10.21 -5.94
C PHE A 42 0.20 8.89 -6.31
N TYR A 43 -0.58 8.87 -7.39
CA TYR A 43 -1.35 7.68 -7.82
C TYR A 43 -1.15 7.27 -9.28
N GLY A 44 -0.39 8.04 -10.07
CA GLY A 44 -0.17 7.77 -11.50
C GLY A 44 1.14 7.04 -11.80
N ILE A 45 1.50 7.01 -13.08
CA ILE A 45 2.76 6.45 -13.58
C ILE A 45 3.80 7.58 -13.49
N PHE A 46 4.98 7.29 -12.94
CA PHE A 46 6.06 8.27 -12.99
C PHE A 46 6.43 8.49 -14.46
N PRO A 47 6.31 9.71 -15.00
CA PRO A 47 6.84 9.97 -16.33
C PRO A 47 8.36 9.79 -16.29
N ASP A 48 8.91 9.39 -17.43
CA ASP A 48 10.33 9.42 -17.73
C ASP A 48 10.87 10.85 -17.47
N PHE A 49 11.83 11.01 -16.54
CA PHE A 49 12.28 12.32 -16.03
C PHE A 49 13.14 13.12 -16.99
N GLY A 50 13.29 12.66 -18.23
CA GLY A 50 14.14 13.26 -19.26
C GLY A 50 13.88 14.74 -19.60
N SER A 51 12.94 15.45 -18.95
CA SER A 51 12.65 16.87 -19.22
C SER A 51 12.59 17.82 -18.02
N ILE A 52 12.77 17.38 -16.76
CA ILE A 52 12.60 18.27 -15.58
C ILE A 52 13.80 19.21 -15.34
N GLU A 53 14.92 19.08 -16.07
CA GLU A 53 16.05 20.01 -15.96
C GLU A 53 15.69 21.49 -16.23
N HIS A 54 14.54 21.77 -16.86
CA HIS A 54 14.17 23.12 -17.27
C HIS A 54 13.26 23.90 -16.29
N LYS A 55 12.80 23.32 -15.17
CA LYS A 55 11.98 24.02 -14.17
C LYS A 55 12.67 24.07 -12.79
N LYS A 56 13.72 24.89 -12.68
CA LYS A 56 14.65 25.04 -11.54
C LYS A 56 14.15 25.87 -10.34
N LYS A 57 12.85 25.96 -10.06
CA LYS A 57 12.38 26.82 -8.95
C LYS A 57 12.61 26.14 -7.59
N MET A 58 13.41 26.76 -6.74
CA MET A 58 13.61 26.32 -5.35
C MET A 58 12.33 26.54 -4.52
N LEU A 59 12.14 25.72 -3.49
CA LEU A 59 11.03 25.80 -2.55
C LEU A 59 11.55 26.12 -1.13
N PRO A 60 12.16 27.31 -0.92
CA PRO A 60 12.93 27.61 0.29
C PRO A 60 12.06 27.78 1.55
N ASN A 61 10.75 27.98 1.41
CA ASN A 61 9.87 28.22 2.55
C ASN A 61 9.25 26.94 3.13
N LEU A 62 9.35 25.84 2.39
CA LEU A 62 8.81 24.56 2.82
C LEU A 62 9.66 23.98 3.96
N ARG A 63 8.98 23.62 5.06
CA ARG A 63 9.58 23.06 6.28
C ARG A 63 9.18 21.61 6.50
N ILE A 64 7.97 21.24 6.12
CA ILE A 64 7.45 19.88 6.27
C ILE A 64 7.00 19.39 4.90
N PHE A 65 7.50 18.22 4.52
CA PHE A 65 7.09 17.54 3.30
C PHE A 65 6.79 16.08 3.57
N SER A 66 5.65 15.60 3.09
CA SER A 66 5.35 14.17 3.09
C SER A 66 5.00 13.72 1.69
N LEU A 67 5.69 12.69 1.21
CA LEU A 67 5.44 12.05 -0.08
C LEU A 67 4.93 10.64 0.14
N TYR A 68 3.75 10.36 -0.42
CA TYR A 68 3.18 9.02 -0.46
C TYR A 68 2.92 8.59 -1.89
N CYS A 69 3.64 7.56 -2.34
CA CYS A 69 3.47 6.97 -3.67
C CYS A 69 2.64 5.68 -3.56
N LYS A 70 1.43 5.69 -4.14
CA LYS A 70 0.57 4.51 -4.22
C LYS A 70 1.02 3.50 -5.26
N ARG A 71 1.79 3.96 -6.26
CA ARG A 71 2.34 3.14 -7.31
C ARG A 71 3.85 3.06 -7.19
N GLN A 72 4.39 2.02 -7.82
CA GLN A 72 5.81 1.81 -7.97
C GLN A 72 6.45 2.92 -8.81
N ILE A 73 7.68 3.28 -8.44
CA ILE A 73 8.54 4.25 -9.10
C ILE A 73 9.69 3.49 -9.74
N ASP A 74 10.07 3.80 -10.97
CA ASP A 74 11.13 3.05 -11.66
C ASP A 74 12.54 3.49 -11.28
N ASP A 75 12.72 4.77 -10.90
CA ASP A 75 14.04 5.29 -10.51
C ASP A 75 13.93 6.32 -9.38
N PHE A 76 14.50 6.01 -8.21
CA PHE A 76 14.53 6.93 -7.07
C PHE A 76 15.47 8.14 -7.28
N ASP A 77 16.61 7.92 -7.91
CA ASP A 77 17.67 8.91 -8.09
C ASP A 77 17.31 9.94 -9.15
N GLU A 78 16.57 9.53 -10.18
CA GLU A 78 16.06 10.44 -11.21
C GLU A 78 14.74 11.11 -10.82
N SER A 79 13.90 10.44 -10.02
CA SER A 79 12.55 10.92 -9.72
C SER A 79 12.43 11.71 -8.43
N ILE A 80 12.96 11.15 -7.33
CA ILE A 80 12.68 11.63 -5.98
C ILE A 80 13.79 12.56 -5.51
N VAL A 81 15.06 12.18 -5.71
CA VAL A 81 16.21 12.97 -5.27
C VAL A 81 16.19 14.39 -5.86
N PRO A 82 15.92 14.63 -7.15
CA PRO A 82 15.92 15.99 -7.69
C PRO A 82 14.77 16.84 -7.16
N LEU A 83 13.60 16.25 -6.89
CA LEU A 83 12.50 16.94 -6.23
C LEU A 83 12.90 17.38 -4.81
N LEU A 84 13.43 16.44 -4.02
CA LEU A 84 13.82 16.68 -2.64
C LEU A 84 14.90 17.75 -2.55
N ARG A 85 15.90 17.74 -3.45
CA ARG A 85 16.97 18.77 -3.49
C ARG A 85 16.46 20.20 -3.73
N ARG A 86 15.22 20.40 -4.16
CA ARG A 86 14.61 21.74 -4.30
C ARG A 86 14.11 22.30 -2.97
N MET A 87 14.04 21.49 -1.92
CA MET A 87 13.45 21.80 -0.61
C MET A 87 14.54 21.83 0.47
N LEU A 88 15.59 22.64 0.26
CA LEU A 88 16.81 22.66 1.08
C LEU A 88 16.60 23.01 2.57
N ASN A 89 15.48 23.66 2.90
CA ASN A 89 15.16 24.11 4.25
C ASN A 89 14.17 23.19 4.99
N LEU A 90 13.97 21.96 4.50
CA LEU A 90 13.12 20.98 5.18
C LEU A 90 13.65 20.65 6.57
N GLU A 91 12.71 20.62 7.51
CA GLU A 91 12.87 20.29 8.92
C GLU A 91 12.32 18.88 9.20
N GLU A 92 11.19 18.53 8.55
CA GLU A 92 10.58 17.20 8.61
C GLU A 92 10.29 16.63 7.22
N LEU A 93 10.64 15.36 7.03
CA LEU A 93 10.40 14.61 5.80
C LEU A 93 9.76 13.25 6.11
N ASP A 94 8.61 12.98 5.52
CA ASP A 94 8.00 11.65 5.54
C ASP A 94 8.00 11.04 4.12
N LEU A 95 8.59 9.86 3.95
CA LEU A 95 8.61 9.15 2.66
C LEU A 95 7.89 7.81 2.75
N ASN A 96 6.95 7.56 1.86
CA ASN A 96 6.34 6.25 1.70
C ASN A 96 6.32 5.89 0.22
N ILE A 97 7.30 5.09 -0.20
CA ILE A 97 7.61 4.83 -1.60
C ILE A 97 7.85 3.35 -1.85
N VAL A 98 7.46 2.91 -3.05
CA VAL A 98 7.79 1.59 -3.60
C VAL A 98 8.61 1.84 -4.85
N VAL A 99 9.82 1.28 -4.93
CA VAL A 99 10.78 1.60 -5.99
C VAL A 99 11.20 0.30 -6.68
N GLN A 100 11.08 0.23 -8.00
CA GLN A 100 11.76 -0.78 -8.80
C GLN A 100 13.25 -0.47 -8.79
N CYS A 101 14.04 -1.45 -8.41
CA CYS A 101 15.48 -1.38 -8.43
C CYS A 101 15.99 -2.44 -9.40
N TYR A 102 16.89 -2.07 -10.30
CA TYR A 102 17.46 -3.01 -11.25
C TYR A 102 18.48 -3.93 -10.58
N GLU A 103 19.31 -3.40 -9.68
CA GLU A 103 20.42 -4.17 -9.10
C GLU A 103 20.56 -4.07 -7.58
N LYS A 104 20.17 -2.95 -6.96
CA LYS A 104 20.44 -2.66 -5.54
C LYS A 104 19.26 -1.98 -4.87
N PHE A 105 18.99 -2.34 -3.62
CA PHE A 105 18.02 -1.64 -2.79
C PHE A 105 18.51 -0.23 -2.42
N ILE A 106 17.58 0.61 -1.99
CA ILE A 106 17.89 1.93 -1.42
C ILE A 106 18.47 1.75 -0.03
N SER A 107 19.79 1.91 0.08
CA SER A 107 20.54 1.75 1.32
C SER A 107 20.49 2.98 2.23
N GLY A 108 20.85 2.81 3.50
CA GLY A 108 21.01 3.95 4.41
C GLY A 108 22.09 4.92 3.96
N ASP A 109 23.18 4.42 3.35
CA ASP A 109 24.23 5.27 2.75
C ASP A 109 23.69 6.10 1.58
N THR A 110 22.80 5.52 0.75
CA THR A 110 22.09 6.25 -0.32
C THR A 110 21.25 7.37 0.27
N LEU A 111 20.42 7.10 1.28
CA LEU A 111 19.60 8.14 1.91
C LEU A 111 20.47 9.22 2.58
N MET A 112 21.57 8.83 3.21
CA MET A 112 22.50 9.78 3.82
C MET A 112 23.08 10.72 2.77
N LYS A 113 23.61 10.14 1.68
CA LYS A 113 24.24 10.88 0.60
C LYS A 113 23.26 11.78 -0.13
N ASP A 114 22.08 11.29 -0.47
CA ASP A 114 21.17 11.95 -1.40
C ASP A 114 20.09 12.81 -0.74
N ILE A 115 19.84 12.60 0.57
CA ILE A 115 18.89 13.41 1.35
C ILE A 115 19.63 14.18 2.44
N MET A 116 20.26 13.48 3.38
CA MET A 116 20.75 14.10 4.63
C MET A 116 21.83 15.16 4.38
N ILE A 117 22.77 14.91 3.46
CA ILE A 117 23.82 15.88 3.11
C ILE A 117 23.23 17.18 2.52
N TYR A 118 22.13 17.07 1.76
CA TYR A 118 21.53 18.21 1.05
C TYR A 118 20.47 18.95 1.89
N MET A 119 20.05 18.40 3.02
CA MET A 119 19.02 18.97 3.89
C MET A 119 19.57 19.17 5.31
N PRO A 120 20.45 20.16 5.54
CA PRO A 120 21.11 20.34 6.83
C PRO A 120 20.16 20.73 7.98
N GLN A 121 18.94 21.18 7.66
CA GLN A 121 17.91 21.51 8.65
C GLN A 121 17.03 20.32 9.05
N LEU A 122 17.17 19.18 8.37
CA LEU A 122 16.31 18.02 8.55
C LEU A 122 16.65 17.32 9.87
N TYR A 123 15.84 17.57 10.90
CA TYR A 123 15.99 16.90 12.20
C TYR A 123 15.13 15.64 12.31
N LYS A 124 14.13 15.47 11.43
CA LYS A 124 13.21 14.34 11.46
C LYS A 124 12.98 13.77 10.06
N LEU A 125 13.40 12.52 9.89
CA LEU A 125 13.11 11.70 8.71
C LEU A 125 12.30 10.48 9.15
N THR A 126 11.08 10.37 8.65
CA THR A 126 10.26 9.16 8.76
C THR A 126 10.20 8.51 7.38
N PHE A 127 10.37 7.19 7.29
CA PHE A 127 10.26 6.55 5.99
C PHE A 127 9.71 5.13 6.05
N ASN A 128 9.15 4.73 4.91
CA ASN A 128 8.72 3.39 4.54
C ASN A 128 9.11 3.19 3.08
N ILE A 129 10.21 2.49 2.84
CA ILE A 129 10.78 2.27 1.52
C ILE A 129 10.69 0.78 1.21
N CYS A 130 10.02 0.47 0.12
CA CYS A 130 9.93 -0.87 -0.42
C CYS A 130 10.74 -0.92 -1.73
N SER A 131 11.90 -1.55 -1.73
CA SER A 131 12.70 -1.76 -2.94
C SER A 131 12.34 -3.12 -3.55
N ILE A 132 11.92 -3.14 -4.81
CA ILE A 132 11.65 -4.34 -5.61
C ILE A 132 12.86 -4.59 -6.49
N ILE A 133 13.63 -5.64 -6.21
CA ILE A 133 14.90 -5.95 -6.88
C ILE A 133 14.70 -7.14 -7.80
N ASN A 134 14.84 -6.97 -9.11
CA ASN A 134 14.76 -8.10 -10.03
C ASN A 134 15.98 -9.03 -9.85
N HIS A 135 15.75 -10.34 -9.87
CA HIS A 135 16.82 -11.31 -9.65
C HIS A 135 17.83 -11.34 -10.79
N GLY A 136 17.43 -11.01 -12.03
CA GLY A 136 18.35 -11.02 -13.18
C GLY A 136 19.24 -12.27 -13.21
N ASP A 137 20.54 -12.08 -13.41
CA ASP A 137 21.58 -13.12 -13.27
C ASP A 137 22.24 -13.14 -11.87
N GLN A 138 21.65 -12.49 -10.86
CA GLN A 138 22.28 -12.37 -9.54
C GLN A 138 22.23 -13.69 -8.77
N ALA A 139 23.41 -14.17 -8.36
CA ALA A 139 23.54 -15.40 -7.57
C ALA A 139 23.43 -15.17 -6.05
N ILE A 140 23.53 -13.93 -5.57
CA ILE A 140 23.59 -13.57 -4.15
C ILE A 140 22.56 -12.50 -3.86
N PHE A 141 21.63 -12.80 -2.98
CA PHE A 141 20.63 -11.85 -2.50
C PHE A 141 21.05 -11.24 -1.17
N PRO A 142 20.74 -9.95 -0.92
CA PRO A 142 21.05 -9.32 0.36
C PRO A 142 20.27 -9.98 1.50
N LEU A 143 20.92 -10.15 2.64
CA LEU A 143 20.29 -10.58 3.88
C LEU A 143 19.87 -9.37 4.73
N ASN A 144 18.93 -9.56 5.66
CA ASN A 144 18.45 -8.46 6.52
C ASN A 144 19.61 -7.78 7.25
N GLU A 145 20.57 -8.55 7.76
CA GLU A 145 21.72 -8.01 8.49
C GLU A 145 22.60 -7.11 7.62
N ASP A 146 22.68 -7.37 6.32
CA ASP A 146 23.46 -6.55 5.40
C ASP A 146 22.78 -5.21 5.13
N ILE A 147 21.45 -5.20 5.08
CA ILE A 147 20.66 -3.98 4.92
C ILE A 147 20.72 -3.14 6.19
N GLU A 148 20.47 -3.73 7.35
CA GLU A 148 20.51 -3.04 8.64
C GLU A 148 21.86 -2.35 8.88
N LYS A 149 22.98 -2.97 8.46
CA LYS A 149 24.32 -2.37 8.57
C LYS A 149 24.43 -1.02 7.86
N THR A 150 23.71 -0.80 6.77
CA THR A 150 23.74 0.47 6.01
C THR A 150 23.05 1.62 6.74
N PHE A 151 22.23 1.33 7.76
CA PHE A 151 21.47 2.34 8.51
C PHE A 151 22.08 2.68 9.87
N LYS A 152 23.29 2.19 10.19
CA LYS A 152 23.95 2.43 11.49
C LYS A 152 24.14 3.91 11.84
N SER A 153 24.21 4.79 10.84
CA SER A 153 24.36 6.24 11.01
C SER A 153 23.05 6.96 11.37
N PHE A 154 21.90 6.29 11.27
CA PHE A 154 20.59 6.87 11.61
C PHE A 154 20.32 6.71 13.10
N SER A 155 20.87 7.62 13.91
CA SER A 155 20.81 7.58 15.37
C SER A 155 19.42 7.77 15.99
N ASN A 156 18.45 8.26 15.20
CA ASN A 156 17.19 8.78 15.75
C ASN A 156 15.99 7.84 15.60
N ASN A 157 16.11 6.72 14.87
CA ASN A 157 15.02 5.77 14.67
C ASN A 157 15.52 4.33 14.81
N GLN A 158 14.76 3.48 15.49
CA GLN A 158 14.90 2.04 15.30
C GLN A 158 14.48 1.73 13.85
N ILE A 159 15.42 1.21 13.06
CA ILE A 159 15.16 0.78 11.69
C ILE A 159 14.77 -0.68 11.71
N ILE A 160 13.68 -1.00 11.03
CA ILE A 160 13.25 -2.38 10.83
C ILE A 160 13.40 -2.70 9.35
N THR A 161 14.01 -3.84 9.06
CA THR A 161 14.14 -4.40 7.72
C THR A 161 13.41 -5.72 7.61
N CYS A 162 12.81 -5.99 6.46
CA CYS A 162 12.27 -7.29 6.11
C CYS A 162 12.57 -7.55 4.63
N ILE A 163 13.20 -8.68 4.33
CA ILE A 163 13.49 -9.11 2.98
C ILE A 163 12.70 -10.37 2.68
N ASP A 164 12.08 -10.35 1.50
CA ASP A 164 11.38 -11.47 0.91
C ASP A 164 11.96 -11.79 -0.45
N HIS A 165 12.16 -13.08 -0.73
CA HIS A 165 12.63 -13.56 -2.02
C HIS A 165 11.50 -14.33 -2.69
N PHE A 166 11.06 -13.84 -3.85
CA PHE A 166 10.01 -14.43 -4.67
C PHE A 166 10.70 -15.14 -5.84
N GLN A 167 10.96 -16.44 -5.68
CA GLN A 167 11.77 -17.22 -6.61
C GLN A 167 11.01 -17.53 -7.90
N GLU A 168 9.69 -17.74 -7.82
CA GLU A 168 8.86 -18.03 -8.99
C GLU A 168 8.68 -16.78 -9.86
N GLU A 169 8.54 -15.61 -9.24
CA GLU A 169 8.37 -14.32 -9.93
C GLU A 169 9.72 -13.64 -10.26
N GLY A 170 10.83 -14.17 -9.75
CA GLY A 170 12.18 -13.71 -10.09
C GLY A 170 12.51 -12.32 -9.56
N PHE A 171 12.01 -11.95 -8.38
CA PHE A 171 12.37 -10.69 -7.72
C PHE A 171 12.41 -10.82 -6.19
N SER A 172 13.01 -9.84 -5.55
CA SER A 172 13.05 -9.69 -4.11
C SER A 172 12.42 -8.39 -3.68
N GLN A 173 11.72 -8.43 -2.57
CA GLN A 173 11.23 -7.23 -1.91
C GLN A 173 12.08 -6.96 -0.67
N CYS A 174 12.63 -5.76 -0.60
CA CYS A 174 13.31 -5.25 0.57
C CYS A 174 12.49 -4.12 1.17
N HIS A 175 11.89 -4.37 2.32
CA HIS A 175 11.08 -3.44 3.06
C HIS A 175 11.88 -2.83 4.21
N ILE A 176 11.95 -1.50 4.28
CA ILE A 176 12.73 -0.76 5.28
C ILE A 176 11.88 0.38 5.81
N TYR A 177 11.72 0.47 7.13
CA TYR A 177 10.99 1.57 7.72
C TYR A 177 11.53 2.04 9.07
N SER A 178 11.29 3.32 9.36
CA SER A 178 11.57 3.94 10.65
C SER A 178 10.46 3.63 11.66
N TYR A 179 10.84 3.22 12.87
CA TYR A 179 9.92 3.01 13.99
C TYR A 179 9.90 4.22 14.95
N PRO A 180 8.73 4.64 15.50
CA PRO A 180 7.42 4.06 15.29
C PRO A 180 6.82 4.38 13.91
N TYR A 181 6.14 3.39 13.33
CA TYR A 181 5.50 3.53 12.04
C TYR A 181 4.25 4.42 12.14
N LYS A 182 4.26 5.57 11.48
CA LYS A 182 3.19 6.58 11.55
C LYS A 182 2.35 6.71 10.28
N LEU A 183 2.68 5.95 9.24
CA LEU A 183 2.02 6.07 7.94
C LEU A 183 0.71 5.30 7.92
N LYS A 184 -0.20 5.71 7.02
CA LYS A 184 -1.55 5.13 6.91
C LYS A 184 -1.59 3.80 6.16
N VAL A 185 -0.56 3.46 5.40
CA VAL A 185 -0.61 2.37 4.43
C VAL A 185 0.62 1.50 4.52
N TYR A 186 0.44 0.19 4.65
CA TYR A 186 1.51 -0.81 4.64
C TYR A 186 1.26 -1.79 3.49
N ASN A 187 2.14 -1.77 2.49
CA ASN A 187 1.96 -2.55 1.27
C ASN A 187 2.82 -3.82 1.27
N ASN A 188 2.31 -4.86 0.59
CA ASN A 188 2.96 -6.11 0.23
C ASN A 188 3.54 -6.88 1.42
N ILE A 189 2.74 -7.04 2.47
CA ILE A 189 3.10 -7.87 3.61
C ILE A 189 3.09 -9.34 3.21
N THR A 190 4.17 -10.04 3.52
CA THR A 190 4.37 -11.47 3.22
C THR A 190 4.21 -12.34 4.47
N ASN A 191 4.27 -13.67 4.33
CA ASN A 191 4.25 -14.60 5.46
C ASN A 191 5.42 -14.42 6.43
N ASN A 192 6.52 -13.77 6.02
CA ASN A 192 7.67 -13.50 6.90
C ASN A 192 7.42 -12.35 7.87
N PHE A 193 6.31 -11.62 7.73
CA PHE A 193 5.94 -10.56 8.64
C PHE A 193 5.82 -11.05 10.09
N LEU A 194 6.67 -10.52 10.97
CA LEU A 194 6.78 -10.96 12.37
C LEU A 194 5.66 -10.45 13.27
N GLY A 195 4.87 -9.48 12.80
CA GLY A 195 3.87 -8.78 13.61
C GLY A 195 4.38 -7.44 14.13
N GLY A 196 3.81 -6.98 15.24
CA GLY A 196 4.00 -5.63 15.78
C GLY A 196 2.66 -4.92 15.96
N LEU A 197 2.65 -3.69 16.49
CA LEU A 197 1.43 -2.90 16.67
C LEU A 197 1.50 -1.62 15.84
N PHE A 198 0.63 -1.51 14.85
CA PHE A 198 0.60 -0.43 13.86
C PHE A 198 -0.73 0.31 13.92
N THR A 199 -0.91 1.15 14.94
CA THR A 199 -2.19 1.86 15.18
C THR A 199 -2.53 2.91 14.13
N SER A 200 -1.53 3.44 13.42
CA SER A 200 -1.74 4.46 12.38
C SER A 200 -2.10 3.86 11.01
N VAL A 201 -1.83 2.56 10.81
CA VAL A 201 -2.07 1.89 9.53
C VAL A 201 -3.54 1.51 9.40
N THR A 202 -4.16 1.98 8.33
CA THR A 202 -5.56 1.76 8.00
C THR A 202 -5.76 1.04 6.67
N GLN A 203 -4.72 0.96 5.83
CA GLN A 203 -4.75 0.25 4.56
C GLN A 203 -3.60 -0.75 4.52
N VAL A 204 -3.90 -2.00 4.23
CA VAL A 204 -2.92 -3.09 4.16
C VAL A 204 -3.08 -3.83 2.85
N SER A 205 -1.96 -4.13 2.18
CA SER A 205 -1.92 -5.13 1.11
C SER A 205 -1.05 -6.32 1.49
N LEU A 206 -1.52 -7.52 1.15
CA LEU A 206 -0.86 -8.79 1.37
C LEU A 206 -0.47 -9.41 0.03
N TYR A 207 0.75 -9.88 -0.07
CA TYR A 207 1.25 -10.57 -1.26
C TYR A 207 2.33 -11.58 -0.87
N ASP A 208 2.25 -12.81 -1.39
CA ASP A 208 3.28 -13.83 -1.21
C ASP A 208 3.13 -14.93 -2.26
N GLU A 209 4.23 -15.61 -2.59
CA GLU A 209 4.26 -16.83 -3.40
C GLU A 209 3.81 -18.06 -2.61
N ARG A 210 3.79 -17.98 -1.27
CA ARG A 210 3.27 -19.03 -0.39
C ARG A 210 1.83 -18.73 0.02
N PRO A 211 0.98 -19.75 0.22
CA PRO A 211 -0.39 -19.51 0.66
C PRO A 211 -0.44 -18.85 2.05
N PHE A 212 -1.43 -17.98 2.25
CA PHE A 212 -1.71 -17.37 3.54
C PHE A 212 -2.64 -18.25 4.36
N GLU A 213 -2.17 -18.69 5.52
CA GLU A 213 -2.93 -19.54 6.43
C GLU A 213 -3.67 -18.74 7.52
N HIS A 214 -4.58 -19.37 8.25
CA HIS A 214 -5.40 -18.70 9.27
C HIS A 214 -4.57 -17.93 10.31
N GLU A 215 -3.46 -18.50 10.80
CA GLU A 215 -2.58 -17.82 11.77
C GLU A 215 -1.95 -16.53 11.21
N PHE A 216 -1.71 -16.49 9.90
CA PHE A 216 -1.22 -15.27 9.25
C PHE A 216 -2.27 -14.16 9.33
N PHE A 217 -3.52 -14.44 8.95
CA PHE A 217 -4.61 -13.48 9.08
C PHE A 217 -4.85 -13.03 10.53
N ARG A 218 -4.67 -13.93 11.51
CA ARG A 218 -4.73 -13.55 12.93
C ARG A 218 -3.61 -12.58 13.30
N ARG A 219 -2.39 -12.82 12.80
CA ARG A 219 -1.25 -11.92 13.01
C ARG A 219 -1.53 -10.54 12.40
N ILE A 220 -2.05 -10.49 11.17
CA ILE A 220 -2.47 -9.24 10.49
C ILE A 220 -3.52 -8.51 11.34
N GLN A 221 -4.58 -9.18 11.79
CA GLN A 221 -5.63 -8.55 12.60
C GLN A 221 -5.08 -7.95 13.91
N LYS A 222 -4.20 -8.66 14.62
CA LYS A 222 -3.58 -8.17 15.85
C LYS A 222 -2.65 -6.99 15.58
N SER A 223 -1.95 -7.00 14.45
CA SER A 223 -1.01 -5.95 14.11
C SER A 223 -1.65 -4.66 13.62
N PHE A 224 -2.83 -4.75 13.00
CA PHE A 224 -3.53 -3.62 12.40
C PHE A 224 -4.94 -3.48 12.98
N PRO A 225 -5.07 -3.10 14.26
CA PRO A 225 -6.35 -3.12 14.97
C PRO A 225 -7.38 -2.15 14.40
N PHE A 226 -6.96 -1.12 13.65
CA PHE A 226 -7.82 -0.10 13.04
C PHE A 226 -7.86 -0.18 11.50
N MET A 227 -7.52 -1.33 10.93
CA MET A 227 -7.51 -1.56 9.48
C MET A 227 -8.90 -1.35 8.86
N LYS A 228 -8.97 -0.48 7.86
CA LYS A 228 -10.17 -0.14 7.08
C LYS A 228 -10.18 -0.76 5.69
N GLU A 229 -9.02 -0.99 5.08
CA GLU A 229 -8.89 -1.58 3.76
C GLU A 229 -7.88 -2.74 3.81
N LEU A 230 -8.29 -3.90 3.31
CA LEU A 230 -7.45 -5.08 3.16
C LEU A 230 -7.46 -5.50 1.69
N THR A 231 -6.29 -5.54 1.07
CA THR A 231 -6.10 -6.12 -0.27
C THR A 231 -5.28 -7.38 -0.16
N ILE A 232 -5.72 -8.45 -0.81
CA ILE A 232 -5.02 -9.74 -0.83
C ILE A 232 -4.74 -10.06 -2.29
N ASN A 233 -3.47 -10.35 -2.59
CA ASN A 233 -3.03 -10.86 -3.87
C ASN A 233 -2.26 -12.15 -3.62
N ASN A 234 -2.92 -13.29 -3.79
CA ASN A 234 -2.31 -14.59 -3.58
C ASN A 234 -3.08 -15.66 -4.34
N ARG A 235 -2.45 -16.22 -5.37
CA ARG A 235 -3.08 -17.20 -6.25
C ARG A 235 -2.89 -18.64 -5.78
N LYS A 236 -2.15 -18.87 -4.70
CA LYS A 236 -1.93 -20.22 -4.15
C LYS A 236 -3.10 -20.63 -3.26
N ALA A 237 -3.53 -21.87 -3.45
CA ALA A 237 -4.52 -22.51 -2.60
C ALA A 237 -3.99 -22.66 -1.17
N GLN A 238 -4.86 -22.50 -0.17
CA GLN A 238 -4.52 -22.76 1.22
C GLN A 238 -4.23 -24.25 1.42
N ASN A 239 -3.16 -24.57 2.14
CA ASN A 239 -2.79 -25.96 2.42
C ASN A 239 -3.68 -26.53 3.54
N ASN A 240 -4.01 -25.71 4.54
CA ASN A 240 -4.70 -26.17 5.75
C ASN A 240 -6.19 -25.80 5.78
N LYS A 241 -6.89 -25.95 4.65
CA LYS A 241 -8.37 -25.76 4.60
C LYS A 241 -9.10 -26.61 5.64
N GLN A 242 -8.52 -27.76 6.00
CA GLN A 242 -9.15 -28.85 6.76
C GLN A 242 -8.63 -29.07 8.19
N LEU A 243 -7.82 -28.17 8.79
CA LEU A 243 -7.70 -28.11 10.27
C LEU A 243 -9.05 -27.76 10.96
N MET A 244 -10.14 -27.77 10.19
CA MET A 244 -11.55 -27.65 10.53
C MET A 244 -12.25 -28.95 10.91
N LYS A 245 -11.58 -30.12 10.93
CA LYS A 245 -12.13 -31.34 11.56
C LYS A 245 -11.24 -31.78 12.71
N LEU A 246 -11.67 -31.45 13.93
CA LEU A 246 -11.32 -32.11 15.20
C LEU A 246 -9.87 -32.62 15.28
N ASN A 247 -8.91 -31.72 15.56
CA ASN A 247 -7.80 -32.18 16.38
C ASN A 247 -8.35 -32.37 17.80
N ASN A 248 -8.13 -33.56 18.36
CA ASN A 248 -8.57 -33.97 19.71
C ASN A 248 -7.96 -33.14 20.85
N ASP A 249 -7.15 -32.13 20.53
CA ASP A 249 -6.70 -31.10 21.45
C ASP A 249 -7.53 -29.84 21.21
N ASN A 250 -8.33 -29.49 22.21
CA ASN A 250 -9.28 -28.36 22.29
C ASN A 250 -8.66 -26.96 22.11
N GLN A 251 -7.79 -26.73 21.13
CA GLN A 251 -7.45 -25.38 20.70
C GLN A 251 -8.56 -24.87 19.79
N ILE A 252 -9.64 -24.41 20.41
CA ILE A 252 -10.65 -23.59 19.76
C ILE A 252 -9.91 -22.40 19.15
N MET A 253 -9.72 -22.41 17.83
CA MET A 253 -9.15 -21.27 17.14
C MET A 253 -10.11 -20.08 17.31
N SER A 254 -9.64 -19.04 18.00
CA SER A 254 -10.42 -17.83 18.20
C SER A 254 -10.80 -17.19 16.86
N ILE A 255 -12.03 -16.67 16.79
CA ILE A 255 -12.55 -15.92 15.65
C ILE A 255 -11.66 -14.68 15.45
N ILE A 256 -11.27 -14.42 14.20
CA ILE A 256 -10.56 -13.22 13.77
C ILE A 256 -11.59 -12.14 13.45
N GLU A 257 -11.58 -11.04 14.20
CA GLU A 257 -12.55 -9.95 14.03
C GLU A 257 -11.92 -8.74 13.35
N TYR A 258 -12.38 -8.42 12.14
CA TYR A 258 -11.94 -7.23 11.38
C TYR A 258 -12.91 -6.07 11.58
N ARG A 259 -13.08 -5.62 12.82
CA ARG A 259 -14.16 -4.68 13.24
C ARG A 259 -14.28 -3.40 12.43
N TYR A 260 -13.17 -2.85 11.94
CA TYR A 260 -13.12 -1.56 11.23
C TYR A 260 -13.02 -1.70 9.71
N LEU A 261 -13.02 -2.94 9.19
CA LEU A 261 -12.82 -3.18 7.77
C LEU A 261 -14.02 -2.68 6.98
N THR A 262 -13.80 -1.69 6.14
CA THR A 262 -14.83 -1.14 5.24
C THR A 262 -14.67 -1.63 3.81
N ARG A 263 -13.47 -2.09 3.44
CA ARG A 263 -13.18 -2.57 2.09
C ARG A 263 -12.28 -3.81 2.12
N LEU A 264 -12.71 -4.83 1.39
CA LEU A 264 -11.94 -6.05 1.15
C LEU A 264 -11.74 -6.24 -0.34
N ASN A 265 -10.49 -6.37 -0.79
CA ASN A 265 -10.16 -6.62 -2.18
C ASN A 265 -9.45 -7.97 -2.32
N ILE A 266 -10.13 -8.92 -2.96
CA ILE A 266 -9.70 -10.29 -3.22
C ILE A 266 -9.87 -10.65 -4.69
N ILE A 267 -9.74 -9.66 -5.60
CA ILE A 267 -9.87 -9.90 -7.04
C ILE A 267 -8.80 -10.88 -7.54
N ASN A 268 -7.57 -10.72 -7.07
CA ASN A 268 -6.41 -11.50 -7.53
C ASN A 268 -6.06 -12.62 -6.54
N THR A 269 -7.06 -13.36 -6.06
CA THR A 269 -6.84 -14.43 -5.09
C THR A 269 -7.34 -15.78 -5.58
N HIS A 270 -6.79 -16.85 -5.02
CA HIS A 270 -7.38 -18.18 -5.12
C HIS A 270 -8.80 -18.22 -4.51
N ASP A 271 -9.63 -19.14 -4.99
CA ASP A 271 -11.02 -19.31 -4.54
C ASP A 271 -11.15 -19.60 -3.04
N ASP A 272 -10.10 -20.16 -2.43
CA ASP A 272 -10.07 -20.45 -0.99
C ASP A 272 -10.19 -19.19 -0.13
N TYR A 273 -9.56 -18.09 -0.56
CA TYR A 273 -9.68 -16.82 0.17
C TYR A 273 -11.08 -16.23 0.02
N VAL A 274 -11.70 -16.44 -1.14
CA VAL A 274 -13.09 -16.05 -1.39
C VAL A 274 -14.02 -16.83 -0.47
N GLU A 275 -13.86 -18.16 -0.37
CA GLU A 275 -14.62 -18.99 0.57
C GLU A 275 -14.34 -18.63 2.04
N LEU A 276 -13.08 -18.40 2.41
CA LEU A 276 -12.66 -18.00 3.75
C LEU A 276 -13.38 -16.72 4.22
N PHE A 277 -13.36 -15.67 3.41
CA PHE A 277 -13.98 -14.39 3.80
C PHE A 277 -15.49 -14.37 3.62
N LEU A 278 -16.06 -15.20 2.73
CA LEU A 278 -17.50 -15.26 2.52
C LEU A 278 -18.21 -16.18 3.50
N PHE A 279 -17.65 -17.34 3.83
CA PHE A 279 -18.38 -18.41 4.51
C PHE A 279 -17.73 -18.94 5.78
N ASP A 280 -16.44 -18.67 6.04
CA ASP A 280 -15.80 -19.18 7.24
C ASP A 280 -16.29 -18.46 8.50
N THR A 281 -16.84 -19.22 9.44
CA THR A 281 -17.26 -18.76 10.77
C THR A 281 -16.11 -18.22 11.62
N LYS A 282 -14.86 -18.49 11.27
CA LYS A 282 -13.67 -18.03 12.00
C LYS A 282 -13.20 -16.64 11.58
N ILE A 283 -13.78 -16.04 10.55
CA ILE A 283 -13.56 -14.62 10.22
C ILE A 283 -14.86 -13.85 10.38
N SER A 284 -14.85 -12.88 11.28
CA SER A 284 -15.97 -11.96 11.47
C SER A 284 -15.70 -10.66 10.74
N LEU A 285 -16.48 -10.43 9.68
CA LEU A 285 -16.54 -9.19 8.92
C LEU A 285 -17.66 -8.28 9.45
N PRO A 286 -17.46 -6.96 9.48
CA PRO A 286 -18.48 -6.01 9.87
C PRO A 286 -19.55 -5.88 8.78
N ASN A 287 -20.69 -5.28 9.15
CA ASN A 287 -21.72 -4.92 8.19
C ASN A 287 -21.26 -3.73 7.33
N ASN A 288 -21.94 -3.54 6.19
CA ASN A 288 -21.65 -2.49 5.21
C ASN A 288 -20.26 -2.59 4.57
N LEU A 289 -19.75 -3.80 4.34
CA LEU A 289 -18.47 -4.03 3.70
C LEU A 289 -18.55 -3.83 2.17
N HIS A 290 -17.53 -3.21 1.59
CA HIS A 290 -17.30 -3.13 0.16
C HIS A 290 -16.36 -4.26 -0.27
N LEU A 291 -16.89 -5.27 -0.97
CA LEU A 291 -16.11 -6.40 -1.45
C LEU A 291 -15.75 -6.23 -2.92
N CYS A 292 -14.47 -6.35 -3.24
CA CYS A 292 -13.98 -6.44 -4.61
C CYS A 292 -13.49 -7.87 -4.85
N ALA A 293 -14.04 -8.57 -5.85
CA ALA A 293 -13.72 -9.97 -6.11
C ALA A 293 -13.77 -10.27 -7.62
N ASP A 294 -13.13 -11.36 -8.02
CA ASP A 294 -13.34 -11.91 -9.37
C ASP A 294 -14.74 -12.53 -9.45
N TYR A 295 -15.48 -12.21 -10.52
CA TYR A 295 -16.85 -12.68 -10.69
C TYR A 295 -16.92 -14.21 -10.86
N GLN A 296 -15.97 -14.81 -11.58
CA GLN A 296 -15.97 -16.25 -11.81
C GLN A 296 -15.60 -17.01 -10.54
N SER A 297 -14.63 -16.52 -9.76
CA SER A 297 -14.33 -17.06 -8.44
C SER A 297 -15.54 -17.01 -7.52
N LEU A 298 -16.24 -15.87 -7.45
CA LEU A 298 -17.45 -15.74 -6.63
C LEU A 298 -18.54 -16.72 -7.10
N LYS A 299 -18.75 -16.83 -8.42
CA LYS A 299 -19.72 -17.76 -9.02
C LYS A 299 -19.41 -19.22 -8.67
N ARG A 300 -18.14 -19.65 -8.76
CA ARG A 300 -17.71 -21.01 -8.39
C ARG A 300 -17.93 -21.29 -6.90
N VAL A 301 -17.47 -20.39 -6.03
CA VAL A 301 -17.54 -20.54 -4.56
C VAL A 301 -18.98 -20.56 -4.05
N THR A 302 -19.86 -19.80 -4.68
CA THR A 302 -21.29 -19.72 -4.33
C THR A 302 -22.18 -20.77 -5.02
N TYR A 303 -21.59 -21.64 -5.85
CA TYR A 303 -22.30 -22.56 -6.75
C TYR A 303 -23.38 -21.85 -7.57
N ASP A 304 -22.96 -20.94 -8.43
CA ASP A 304 -23.87 -20.12 -9.25
C ASP A 304 -24.88 -19.34 -8.40
N PHE A 305 -24.42 -18.86 -7.24
CA PHE A 305 -25.23 -18.14 -6.24
C PHE A 305 -26.40 -18.96 -5.67
N THR A 306 -26.37 -20.29 -5.77
CA THR A 306 -27.45 -21.16 -5.26
C THR A 306 -27.24 -21.63 -3.82
N ARG A 307 -26.05 -21.45 -3.23
CA ARG A 307 -25.73 -21.90 -1.87
C ARG A 307 -26.45 -21.06 -0.81
N ASP A 308 -27.25 -21.70 0.05
CA ASP A 308 -28.06 -21.00 1.07
C ASP A 308 -27.24 -20.12 2.02
N ILE A 309 -26.04 -20.57 2.39
CA ILE A 309 -25.12 -19.81 3.26
C ILE A 309 -24.73 -18.47 2.61
N THR A 310 -24.68 -18.40 1.28
CA THR A 310 -24.40 -17.14 0.55
C THR A 310 -25.46 -16.08 0.83
N ARG A 311 -26.74 -16.46 0.88
CA ARG A 311 -27.82 -15.52 1.19
C ARG A 311 -27.70 -14.97 2.61
N ASN A 312 -27.32 -15.81 3.57
CA ASN A 312 -27.18 -15.37 4.97
C ASN A 312 -26.07 -14.35 5.18
N HIS A 313 -24.97 -14.47 4.43
CA HIS A 313 -23.81 -13.57 4.58
C HIS A 313 -23.88 -12.37 3.63
N SER A 314 -24.76 -12.40 2.62
CA SER A 314 -24.97 -11.31 1.65
C SER A 314 -25.34 -9.98 2.32
N SER A 315 -26.04 -10.01 3.46
CA SER A 315 -26.49 -8.82 4.19
C SER A 315 -25.34 -7.98 4.75
N LYS A 316 -24.13 -8.54 4.86
CA LYS A 316 -22.96 -7.82 5.33
C LYS A 316 -22.39 -6.88 4.27
N PHE A 317 -22.69 -7.09 2.98
CA PHE A 317 -22.07 -6.34 1.90
C PHE A 317 -22.92 -5.14 1.48
N ALA A 318 -22.34 -3.94 1.60
CA ALA A 318 -22.91 -2.71 1.03
C ALA A 318 -22.69 -2.65 -0.49
N ALA A 319 -21.54 -3.13 -0.96
CA ALA A 319 -21.22 -3.12 -2.38
C ALA A 319 -20.36 -4.30 -2.84
N LEU A 320 -20.57 -4.74 -4.08
CA LEU A 320 -19.76 -5.71 -4.82
C LEU A 320 -19.16 -5.04 -6.05
N TYR A 321 -17.84 -5.16 -6.19
CA TYR A 321 -17.10 -4.66 -7.34
C TYR A 321 -16.40 -5.80 -8.07
N PHE A 322 -16.61 -5.91 -9.38
CA PHE A 322 -16.07 -6.98 -10.22
C PHE A 322 -15.07 -6.48 -11.26
N SER A 323 -14.03 -7.26 -11.52
CA SER A 323 -13.10 -7.02 -12.63
C SER A 323 -13.80 -7.09 -13.98
N THR A 324 -13.25 -6.38 -14.96
CA THR A 324 -13.95 -5.92 -16.16
C THR A 324 -13.85 -6.90 -17.31
N SER A 325 -14.64 -7.96 -17.29
CA SER A 325 -14.61 -8.91 -18.40
C SER A 325 -15.86 -9.78 -18.56
N HIS A 326 -16.80 -9.75 -17.62
CA HIS A 326 -17.89 -10.72 -17.61
C HIS A 326 -19.26 -10.05 -17.56
N LYS A 327 -20.19 -10.57 -18.37
CA LYS A 327 -21.61 -10.29 -18.22
C LYS A 327 -22.04 -10.79 -16.85
N ILE A 328 -22.33 -9.87 -15.95
CA ILE A 328 -22.90 -10.18 -14.64
C ILE A 328 -24.29 -10.75 -14.88
N ASP A 329 -24.55 -11.93 -14.32
CA ASP A 329 -25.86 -12.56 -14.37
C ASP A 329 -26.83 -11.78 -13.47
N GLU A 330 -28.05 -11.51 -13.96
CA GLU A 330 -29.07 -10.82 -13.16
C GLU A 330 -29.44 -11.59 -11.89
N HIS A 331 -29.26 -12.91 -11.88
CA HIS A 331 -29.52 -13.76 -10.72
C HIS A 331 -28.70 -13.36 -9.48
N ILE A 332 -27.55 -12.70 -9.64
CA ILE A 332 -26.77 -12.20 -8.50
C ILE A 332 -27.58 -11.22 -7.63
N LYS A 333 -28.48 -10.43 -8.23
CA LYS A 333 -29.32 -9.47 -7.51
C LYS A 333 -30.30 -10.17 -6.58
N ASN A 334 -30.71 -11.40 -6.88
CA ASN A 334 -31.56 -12.18 -5.98
C ASN A 334 -30.79 -12.63 -4.73
N CYS A 335 -29.48 -12.83 -4.85
CA CYS A 335 -28.63 -13.27 -3.75
C CYS A 335 -28.04 -12.09 -2.95
N PHE A 336 -27.97 -10.91 -3.55
CA PHE A 336 -27.50 -9.68 -2.94
C PHE A 336 -28.49 -8.51 -3.17
N PRO A 337 -29.73 -8.61 -2.67
CA PRO A 337 -30.82 -7.69 -3.05
C PRO A 337 -30.65 -6.25 -2.54
N HIS A 338 -29.83 -6.05 -1.51
CA HIS A 338 -29.56 -4.73 -0.91
C HIS A 338 -28.13 -4.24 -1.15
N THR A 339 -27.39 -4.91 -2.03
CA THR A 339 -25.98 -4.62 -2.28
C THR A 339 -25.83 -3.88 -3.60
N PHE A 340 -25.06 -2.80 -3.60
CA PHE A 340 -24.72 -2.08 -4.82
C PHE A 340 -23.71 -2.89 -5.65
N ILE A 341 -24.02 -3.19 -6.92
CA ILE A 341 -23.17 -4.04 -7.77
C ILE A 341 -22.62 -3.24 -8.95
N ARG A 342 -21.29 -3.26 -9.16
CA ARG A 342 -20.62 -2.53 -10.25
C ARG A 342 -19.44 -3.29 -10.85
N CYS A 343 -19.18 -3.11 -12.15
CA CYS A 343 -17.94 -3.53 -12.80
C CYS A 343 -16.90 -2.41 -12.80
N PHE A 344 -15.61 -2.73 -12.62
CA PHE A 344 -14.51 -1.75 -12.64
C PHE A 344 -14.33 -1.02 -13.99
N SER A 345 -15.06 -1.38 -15.06
CA SER A 345 -14.89 -0.84 -16.42
C SER A 345 -15.27 0.63 -16.44
N ASP A 346 -16.04 1.02 -15.42
CA ASP A 346 -16.57 2.35 -15.25
C ASP A 346 -15.67 3.22 -14.36
N PHE A 347 -14.58 2.68 -13.80
CA PHE A 347 -13.67 3.41 -12.89
C PHE A 347 -12.41 3.93 -13.59
N VAL A 348 -11.94 3.27 -14.65
CA VAL A 348 -10.77 3.74 -15.43
C VAL A 348 -11.11 4.98 -16.28
N LEU A 349 -12.40 5.28 -16.49
CA LEU A 349 -12.88 6.44 -17.24
C LEU A 349 -13.58 7.52 -16.39
N SER A 350 -13.54 7.41 -15.05
CA SER A 350 -14.10 8.45 -14.19
C SER A 350 -13.28 8.69 -12.93
N LYS A 351 -12.12 9.36 -13.10
CA LYS A 351 -11.70 10.55 -12.34
C LYS A 351 -10.28 10.97 -12.74
#